data_AF-A0A9E3IKN5-F1
#
_entry.id   AF-A0A9E3IKN5-F1
#
_cell.length_a   1.000
_cell.length_b   1.000
_cell.length_c   1.000
_cell.angle_alpha   90.00
_cell.angle_beta   90.00
_cell.angle_gamma   90.00
#
_symmetry.space_group_name_H-M   'P 1'
#
loop_
_entity.id
_entity.type
_entity.pdbx_description
1 polymer ?
#
loop_
_entity_poly.entity_id
_entity_poly.type
_entity_poly.pdbx_seq_one_letter_code
_entity_poly.pdbx_strand_id
1 'polypeptide(L)' 'IPPGETEPLNDTDEIRRRFEKSLQAIVCAGACPMEPTTVVDLTGAEPVLVREGRGDPALLGLVTS' A
#
# COMPACT_ATOMS: atom_id res chain seq x y z
N ILE A 1 7.70 0.32 3.79
CA ILE A 1 7.49 0.21 5.25
C ILE A 1 8.80 0.57 5.92
N PRO A 2 8.81 1.45 6.95
CA PRO A 2 10.05 1.82 7.64
C PRO A 2 10.85 0.59 8.08
N PRO A 3 12.19 0.64 8.07
CA PRO A 3 13.00 -0.46 8.55
C PRO A 3 12.60 -0.88 9.98
N GLY A 4 12.28 -2.16 10.16
CA GLY A 4 11.87 -2.72 11.46
C GLY A 4 10.39 -2.59 11.79
N GLU A 5 9.56 -2.05 10.89
CA GLU A 5 8.12 -1.91 11.12
C GLU A 5 7.30 -2.82 10.19
N THR A 6 6.03 -3.01 10.55
CA THR A 6 5.06 -3.82 9.79
C THR A 6 4.00 -2.97 9.09
N GLU A 7 3.86 -1.69 9.45
CA GLU A 7 2.83 -0.80 8.94
C GLU A 7 3.41 0.35 8.11
N PRO A 8 2.70 0.81 7.07
CA PRO A 8 3.12 2.00 6.31
C PRO A 8 2.97 3.27 7.14
N LEU A 9 3.79 4.28 6.85
CA LEU A 9 3.57 5.64 7.36
C LEU A 9 2.60 6.38 6.45
N ASN A 10 1.59 7.03 7.03
CA ASN A 10 0.65 7.89 6.33
C ASN A 10 0.61 9.33 6.87
N ASP A 11 1.32 9.62 7.97
CA ASP A 11 1.40 10.95 8.57
C ASP A 11 2.61 11.71 8.01
N THR A 12 2.34 12.87 7.41
CA THR A 12 3.40 13.68 6.76
C THR A 12 4.39 14.23 7.78
N ASP A 13 3.93 14.64 8.97
CA ASP A 13 4.80 15.17 10.00
C ASP A 13 5.72 14.09 10.57
N GLU A 14 5.23 12.86 10.71
CA GLU A 14 6.03 11.72 11.09
C GLU A 14 7.07 11.36 10.03
N ILE A 15 6.67 11.28 8.76
CA ILE A 15 7.58 11.01 7.64
C ILE A 15 8.68 12.08 7.60
N ARG A 16 8.33 13.37 7.76
CA ARG A 16 9.28 14.47 7.81
C ARG A 16 10.27 14.31 8.97
N ARG A 17 9.78 14.11 10.20
CA ARG A 17 10.65 13.93 11.38
C ARG A 17 11.68 12.82 11.19
N ARG A 18 11.30 11.75 10.48
CA ARG A 18 12.13 10.55 10.32
C ARG A 18 13.07 10.61 9.12
N PHE A 19 12.66 11.28 8.04
CA PHE A 19 13.34 11.18 6.74
C PHE A 19 13.64 12.52 6.05
N GLU A 20 13.43 13.68 6.69
CA GLU A 20 13.71 15.00 6.10
C GLU A 20 15.14 15.17 5.58
N LYS A 21 16.11 14.45 6.17
CA LYS A 21 17.53 14.49 5.77
C LYS A 21 17.90 13.46 4.71
N SER A 22 16.97 12.56 4.39
CA SER A 22 17.19 11.40 3.51
C SER A 22 16.33 11.44 2.24
N LEU A 23 15.30 12.28 2.19
CA LEU A 23 14.40 12.45 1.04
C LEU A 23 14.55 13.86 0.45
N GLN A 24 14.54 13.98 -0.88
CA GLN A 24 14.62 15.30 -1.51
C GLN A 24 13.33 16.10 -1.40
N ALA A 25 12.18 15.45 -1.27
CA ALA A 25 10.87 16.08 -1.16
C ALA A 25 9.86 15.19 -0.44
N ILE A 26 8.87 15.82 0.20
CA ILE A 26 7.69 15.18 0.79
C ILE A 26 6.47 15.97 0.31
N VAL A 27 5.49 15.29 -0.29
CA VAL A 27 4.26 15.92 -0.81
C VAL A 27 3.08 15.49 0.07
N CYS A 28 2.42 16.46 0.70
CA CYS A 28 1.23 16.22 1.52
C CYS A 28 -0.04 16.36 0.67
N ALA A 29 -0.83 15.29 0.59
CA ALA A 29 -2.11 15.27 -0.10
C ALA A 29 -3.31 15.11 0.86
N GLY A 30 -3.11 15.35 2.16
CA GLY A 30 -4.10 15.07 3.20
C GLY A 30 -4.09 13.61 3.67
N ALA A 31 -5.08 13.22 4.46
CA ALA A 31 -5.15 11.88 5.04
C ALA A 31 -5.46 10.82 3.96
N CYS A 32 -4.51 9.93 3.71
CA CYS A 32 -4.73 8.74 2.87
C CYS A 32 -5.20 7.55 3.72
N PRO A 33 -6.05 6.66 3.17
CA PRO A 33 -6.41 5.40 3.83
C PRO A 33 -5.17 4.57 4.14
N MET A 34 -5.12 4.00 5.35
CA MET A 34 -4.03 3.11 5.79
C MET A 34 -4.09 1.71 5.16
N GLU A 35 -5.25 1.34 4.63
CA GLU A 35 -5.47 0.02 4.09
C GLU A 35 -4.62 -0.20 2.82
N PRO A 36 -3.81 -1.27 2.77
CA PRO A 36 -2.92 -1.51 1.65
C PRO A 36 -3.70 -1.87 0.39
N THR A 37 -3.03 -1.85 -0.76
CA THR A 37 -3.65 -2.24 -2.05
C THR A 37 -3.93 -3.73 -2.12
N THR A 38 -4.90 -4.13 -2.95
CA THR A 38 -5.06 -5.53 -3.36
C THR A 38 -3.97 -5.89 -4.37
N VAL A 39 -3.35 -7.07 -4.22
CA VAL A 39 -2.28 -7.57 -5.10
C VAL A 39 -2.74 -8.84 -5.78
N VAL A 40 -2.74 -8.81 -7.11
CA VAL A 40 -3.08 -9.94 -7.98
C VAL A 40 -1.85 -10.28 -8.83
N ASP A 41 -1.42 -11.53 -8.81
CA ASP A 41 -0.40 -12.05 -9.71
C ASP A 41 -1.04 -12.42 -11.06
N LEU A 42 -0.48 -11.86 -12.13
CA LEU A 42 -0.93 -12.04 -13.52
C LEU A 42 0.14 -12.71 -14.39
N THR A 43 1.17 -13.31 -13.79
CA THR A 43 2.26 -13.96 -14.52
C THR A 43 1.88 -15.34 -15.08
N GLY A 44 0.85 -15.97 -14.50
CA GLY A 44 0.32 -17.27 -14.92
C GLY A 44 -0.81 -17.17 -15.95
N ALA A 45 -1.37 -18.32 -16.30
CA ALA A 45 -2.53 -18.39 -17.19
C ALA A 45 -3.82 -17.87 -16.54
N GLU A 46 -3.94 -18.03 -15.22
CA GLU A 46 -5.06 -17.58 -14.41
C GLU A 46 -4.58 -16.54 -13.38
N PRO A 47 -5.35 -15.47 -13.13
CA PRO A 47 -5.04 -14.51 -12.08
C PRO A 47 -5.06 -15.16 -10.69
N VAL A 48 -4.10 -14.82 -9.83
CA VAL A 48 -4.04 -15.32 -8.45
C VAL A 48 -4.06 -14.15 -7.47
N LEU A 49 -5.03 -14.16 -6.53
CA LEU A 49 -5.06 -13.20 -5.44
C LEU A 49 -3.91 -13.49 -4.46
N VAL A 50 -2.93 -12.61 -4.38
CA VAL A 50 -1.77 -12.73 -3.47
C VAL A 50 -2.07 -12.09 -2.12
N ARG A 51 -2.79 -10.97 -2.13
CA ARG A 51 -3.18 -10.24 -0.92
C ARG A 51 -4.42 -9.41 -1.17
N GLU A 52 -5.43 -9.58 -0.32
CA GLU A 52 -6.59 -8.70 -0.28
C GLU A 52 -6.25 -7.38 0.45
N GLY A 53 -6.79 -6.28 -0.05
CA GLY A 53 -6.66 -4.95 0.53
C GLY A 53 -7.83 -4.09 0.06
N ARG A 54 -7.63 -2.76 -0.01
CA ARG A 54 -8.73 -1.81 -0.25
C ARG A 54 -9.45 -1.96 -1.59
N GLY A 55 -8.80 -2.57 -2.59
CA GLY A 55 -9.39 -2.77 -3.91
C GLY A 55 -10.25 -4.02 -3.93
N ASP A 56 -11.56 -3.90 -4.15
CA ASP A 56 -12.45 -5.05 -4.20
C ASP A 56 -12.05 -6.01 -5.35
N PRO A 57 -11.56 -7.24 -5.04
CA PRO A 57 -11.16 -8.21 -6.05
C PRO A 57 -12.35 -8.71 -6.89
N ALA A 58 -13.59 -8.60 -6.39
CA ALA A 58 -14.78 -8.99 -7.13
C ALA A 58 -15.00 -8.13 -8.39
N LEU A 59 -14.50 -6.88 -8.41
CA LEU A 59 -14.50 -6.03 -9.61
C LEU A 59 -13.66 -6.61 -10.75
N LEU A 60 -12.73 -7.51 -10.43
CA LEU A 60 -11.91 -8.26 -11.39
C LEU A 60 -12.44 -9.67 -11.66
N GLY A 61 -13.62 -10.02 -11.13
CA GLY A 61 -14.19 -11.37 -11.22
C GLY A 61 -13.51 -12.39 -10.31
N LEU A 62 -12.70 -11.96 -9.35
CA LEU A 62 -12.01 -12.82 -8.40
C LEU A 62 -12.86 -12.94 -7.14
N VAL A 63 -13.27 -14.16 -6.79
CA VAL A 63 -13.98 -14.45 -5.54
C VAL A 63 -13.03 -15.12 -4.55
N THR A 64 -13.08 -14.69 -3.30
CA THR A 64 -12.39 -15.37 -2.20
C THR A 64 -13.04 -16.74 -2.03
N SER A 65 -12.24 -17.82 -2.14
CA SER A 65 -12.71 -19.20 -1.90
C SER A 65 -13.06 -19.44 -0.44
#